data_AF-A0A7Y9JS14-F1
#
_entry.id   AF-A0A7Y9JS14-F1
#
_cell.length_a   1.000
_cell.length_b   1.000
_cell.length_c   1.000
_cell.angle_alpha   90.00
_cell.angle_beta   90.00
_cell.angle_gamma   90.00
#
_symmetry.space_group_name_H-M   'P 1'
#
loop_
_entity.id
_entity.type
_entity.pdbx_description
1 polymer ?
#
loop_
_entity_poly.entity_id
_entity_poly.type
_entity_poly.pdbx_seq_one_letter_code
_entity_poly.pdbx_strand_id
1 'polypeptide(L)'
;MGSTTLHWVRRRAWPLALVTALLIGVGSAGWWATHPDVFDDVGGYGFRSERDSGRTMYFGIVTTSLHDERRDLELRSVRPVVRANTADAELTVYLCEIDPDARFGSVMAQRVPPTKTCSTFEPVTEGTRFLTGKGSPHQQLVLEVRTTRRGVVKVKGAEVSYRDGLRRGTELTGGYLTHRAR
;
A
#
# COMPACT_ATOMS: atom_id res chain seq x y z
N MET A 1 63.14 19.71 -7.23
CA MET A 1 62.17 19.70 -6.12
C MET A 1 60.85 19.13 -6.63
N GLY A 2 60.37 18.04 -5.99
CA GLY A 2 58.96 17.61 -6.01
C GLY A 2 58.51 16.61 -7.09
N SER A 3 58.41 15.30 -6.78
CA SER A 3 57.39 14.40 -7.39
C SER A 3 57.25 12.99 -6.77
N THR A 4 57.95 12.62 -5.69
CA THR A 4 57.98 11.21 -5.22
C THR A 4 56.88 10.78 -4.24
N THR A 5 56.05 11.69 -3.72
CA THR A 5 55.06 11.37 -2.67
C THR A 5 53.73 10.79 -3.18
N LEU A 6 53.43 10.86 -4.48
CA LEU A 6 52.10 10.49 -5.02
C LEU A 6 51.89 8.98 -5.23
N HIS A 7 52.95 8.18 -5.43
CA HIS A 7 52.79 6.76 -5.76
C HIS A 7 52.47 5.87 -4.55
N TRP A 8 52.82 6.28 -3.33
CA TRP A 8 52.65 5.45 -2.14
C TRP A 8 51.20 5.44 -1.63
N VAL A 9 50.49 6.57 -1.75
CA VAL A 9 49.07 6.69 -1.36
C VAL A 9 48.18 5.81 -2.25
N ARG A 10 48.51 5.69 -3.54
CA ARG A 10 47.69 4.99 -4.54
C ARG A 10 47.65 3.47 -4.34
N ARG A 11 48.72 2.83 -3.83
CA ARG A 11 48.74 1.38 -3.57
C ARG A 11 47.98 0.96 -2.31
N ARG A 12 47.85 1.85 -1.32
CA ARG A 12 47.14 1.56 -0.05
C ARG A 12 45.64 1.84 -0.09
N ALA A 13 45.17 2.65 -1.04
CA ALA A 13 43.75 2.99 -1.16
C ALA A 13 42.87 1.88 -1.78
N TRP A 14 43.43 1.01 -2.62
CA TRP A 14 42.69 -0.04 -3.32
C TRP A 14 41.98 -1.06 -2.41
N PRO A 15 42.60 -1.63 -1.36
CA PRO A 15 41.89 -2.55 -0.47
C PRO A 15 40.74 -1.86 0.28
N LEU A 16 40.89 -0.60 0.68
CA LEU A 16 39.80 0.17 1.29
C LEU A 16 38.63 0.35 0.32
N ALA A 17 38.91 0.72 -0.94
CA ALA A 17 37.88 0.84 -1.96
C ALA A 17 37.13 -0.48 -2.19
N LEU A 18 37.84 -1.62 -2.21
CA LEU A 18 37.21 -2.94 -2.32
C LEU A 18 36.31 -3.28 -1.13
N VAL A 19 36.78 -3.03 0.10
CA VAL A 19 35.98 -3.26 1.31
C VAL A 19 34.74 -2.37 1.30
N THR A 20 34.88 -1.09 0.97
CA THR A 20 33.74 -0.17 0.85
C THR A 20 32.75 -0.65 -0.22
N ALA A 21 33.23 -1.04 -1.40
CA ALA A 21 32.38 -1.57 -2.47
C ALA A 21 31.64 -2.85 -2.04
N LEU A 22 32.33 -3.74 -1.31
CA LEU A 22 31.72 -4.95 -0.77
C LEU A 22 30.64 -4.65 0.26
N LEU A 23 30.89 -3.72 1.19
CA LEU A 23 29.91 -3.32 2.20
C LEU A 23 28.67 -2.68 1.57
N ILE A 24 28.86 -1.84 0.54
CA ILE A 24 27.75 -1.26 -0.23
C ILE A 24 26.98 -2.38 -0.95
N GLY A 25 27.68 -3.30 -1.62
CA GLY A 25 27.05 -4.42 -2.34
C GLY A 25 26.22 -5.32 -1.42
N VAL A 26 26.77 -5.71 -0.26
CA VAL A 26 26.06 -6.53 0.73
C VAL A 26 24.90 -5.75 1.36
N GLY A 27 25.09 -4.46 1.64
CA GLY A 27 24.03 -3.59 2.17
C GLY A 27 22.85 -3.46 1.20
N SER A 28 23.13 -3.20 -0.09
CA SER A 28 22.10 -3.10 -1.12
C SER A 28 21.38 -4.43 -1.38
N ALA A 29 22.11 -5.54 -1.43
CA ALA A 29 21.51 -6.87 -1.58
C ALA A 29 20.65 -7.25 -0.38
N GLY A 30 21.11 -6.96 0.83
CA GLY A 30 20.35 -7.16 2.07
C GLY A 30 19.08 -6.31 2.09
N TRP A 31 19.16 -5.04 1.68
CA TRP A 31 18.01 -4.15 1.58
C TRP A 31 16.94 -4.69 0.63
N TRP A 32 17.33 -5.09 -0.58
CA TRP A 32 16.42 -5.63 -1.59
C TRP A 32 15.79 -6.96 -1.16
N ALA A 33 16.55 -7.80 -0.45
CA ALA A 33 16.06 -9.06 0.07
C ALA A 33 15.00 -8.89 1.18
N THR A 34 15.01 -7.78 1.92
CA THR A 34 14.08 -7.52 3.03
C THR A 34 12.91 -6.62 2.67
N HIS A 35 13.01 -5.82 1.62
CA HIS A 35 11.98 -4.88 1.15
C HIS A 35 11.49 -5.30 -0.25
N PRO A 36 10.70 -6.39 -0.34
CA PRO A 36 10.04 -6.70 -1.60
C PRO A 36 9.08 -5.56 -1.96
N ASP A 37 8.89 -5.34 -3.25
CA ASP A 37 7.80 -4.51 -3.78
C ASP A 37 6.62 -5.45 -4.01
N VAL A 38 5.53 -5.25 -3.28
CA VAL A 38 4.39 -6.19 -3.28
C VAL A 38 3.13 -5.56 -3.86
N PHE A 39 2.99 -4.25 -3.70
CA PHE A 39 1.83 -3.51 -4.16
C PHE A 39 2.18 -2.62 -5.34
N ASP A 40 1.22 -2.38 -6.22
CA ASP A 40 1.41 -1.40 -7.30
C ASP A 40 1.63 0.02 -6.73
N ASP A 41 2.42 0.81 -7.46
CA ASP A 41 2.66 2.22 -7.17
C ASP A 41 1.36 3.02 -7.00
N VAL A 42 1.37 3.96 -6.05
CA VAL A 42 0.24 4.85 -5.81
C VAL A 42 -0.13 5.67 -7.06
N GLY A 43 -1.41 5.65 -7.41
CA GLY A 43 -1.98 6.60 -8.36
C GLY A 43 -2.37 6.08 -9.74
N GLY A 44 -2.37 4.76 -9.96
CA GLY A 44 -2.85 4.16 -11.21
C GLY A 44 -4.34 4.43 -11.53
N TYR A 45 -5.14 4.84 -10.54
CA TYR A 45 -6.56 5.17 -10.71
C TYR A 45 -7.03 6.20 -9.70
N GLY A 46 -8.24 6.74 -9.90
CA GLY A 46 -8.87 7.60 -8.92
C GLY A 46 -10.39 7.69 -9.00
N PHE A 47 -10.99 7.99 -7.85
CA PHE A 47 -12.42 8.13 -7.68
C PHE A 47 -12.78 9.57 -7.31
N ARG A 48 -13.79 10.10 -7.98
CA ARG A 48 -14.43 11.36 -7.59
C ARG A 48 -15.89 11.07 -7.27
N SER A 49 -16.34 11.49 -6.09
CA SER A 49 -17.75 11.39 -5.71
C SER A 49 -18.20 12.66 -5.02
N GLU A 50 -19.49 12.94 -5.14
CA GLU A 50 -20.14 14.08 -4.55
C GLU A 50 -21.48 13.64 -3.97
N ARG A 51 -21.69 13.87 -2.68
CA ARG A 51 -22.88 13.45 -1.94
C ARG A 51 -23.19 14.37 -0.78
N ASP A 52 -24.38 14.22 -0.23
CA ASP A 52 -24.78 14.92 0.99
C ASP A 52 -23.87 14.49 2.15
N SER A 53 -23.54 15.45 3.00
CA SER A 53 -22.87 15.26 4.28
C SER A 53 -23.62 14.30 5.22
N GLY A 54 -22.91 13.68 6.17
CA GLY A 54 -23.51 12.71 7.09
C GLY A 54 -23.71 11.32 6.46
N ARG A 55 -23.17 11.08 5.27
CA ARG A 55 -23.27 9.79 4.56
C ARG A 55 -21.93 9.05 4.58
N THR A 56 -22.04 7.74 4.63
CA THR A 56 -20.93 6.79 4.48
C THR A 56 -20.78 6.40 3.02
N MET A 57 -19.54 6.29 2.56
CA MET A 57 -19.18 5.76 1.25
C MET A 57 -18.05 4.73 1.40
N TYR A 58 -18.07 3.71 0.55
CA TYR A 58 -17.05 2.67 0.48
C TYR A 58 -16.32 2.78 -0.85
N PHE A 59 -14.99 2.68 -0.81
CA PHE A 59 -14.13 2.77 -1.99
C PHE A 59 -13.06 1.68 -1.94
N GLY A 60 -12.96 0.87 -2.99
CA GLY A 60 -11.77 0.02 -3.16
C GLY A 60 -10.51 0.87 -3.29
N ILE A 61 -9.44 0.52 -2.55
CA ILE A 61 -8.18 1.28 -2.53
C ILE A 61 -6.95 0.45 -2.88
N VAL A 62 -6.95 -0.86 -2.68
CA VAL A 62 -5.84 -1.75 -3.07
C VAL A 62 -6.44 -3.08 -3.50
N THR A 63 -6.16 -3.55 -4.71
CA THR A 63 -6.61 -4.86 -5.22
C THR A 63 -5.43 -5.80 -5.26
N THR A 64 -5.63 -7.07 -4.93
CA THR A 64 -4.62 -8.09 -5.16
C THR A 64 -4.33 -8.24 -6.65
N SER A 65 -3.06 -8.19 -7.04
CA SER A 65 -2.65 -8.69 -8.36
C SER A 65 -2.86 -10.20 -8.39
N LEU A 66 -3.61 -10.67 -9.40
CA LEU A 66 -3.81 -12.10 -9.67
C LEU A 66 -2.66 -12.71 -10.50
N HIS A 67 -1.77 -11.87 -11.01
CA HIS A 67 -0.70 -12.28 -11.92
C HIS A 67 0.61 -12.61 -11.20
N ASP A 68 0.75 -12.16 -9.96
CA ASP A 68 1.98 -12.33 -9.20
C ASP A 68 2.10 -13.70 -8.53
N GLU A 69 3.28 -13.95 -8.00
CA GLU A 69 3.55 -15.10 -7.15
C GLU A 69 2.62 -15.09 -5.94
N ARG A 70 2.13 -16.27 -5.55
CA ARG A 70 1.24 -16.40 -4.40
C ARG A 70 1.98 -15.97 -3.12
N ARG A 71 1.43 -15.00 -2.39
CA ARG A 71 1.98 -14.53 -1.10
C ARG A 71 0.90 -14.48 -0.03
N ASP A 72 1.33 -14.66 1.21
CA ASP A 72 0.50 -14.52 2.41
C ASP A 72 1.12 -13.41 3.26
N LEU A 73 0.53 -12.21 3.15
CA LEU A 73 1.01 -11.04 3.85
C LEU A 73 0.26 -10.92 5.17
N GLU A 74 1.00 -10.81 6.27
CA GLU A 74 0.44 -10.40 7.55
C GLU A 74 0.48 -8.87 7.64
N LEU A 75 -0.69 -8.23 7.53
CA LEU A 75 -0.82 -6.78 7.63
C LEU A 75 -0.54 -6.34 9.07
N ARG A 76 0.39 -5.40 9.22
CA ARG A 76 0.75 -4.80 10.52
C ARG A 76 0.00 -3.49 10.74
N SER A 77 -0.12 -2.70 9.69
CA SER A 77 -0.97 -1.51 9.69
C SER A 77 -1.37 -1.11 8.28
N VAL A 78 -2.58 -0.54 8.14
CA VAL A 78 -3.02 0.11 6.92
C VAL A 78 -3.53 1.51 7.27
N ARG A 79 -2.87 2.54 6.74
CA ARG A 79 -3.15 3.94 7.08
C ARG A 79 -3.47 4.75 5.82
N PRO A 80 -4.72 5.22 5.64
CA PRO A 80 -5.06 6.10 4.53
C PRO A 80 -4.22 7.38 4.57
N VAL A 81 -3.60 7.77 3.45
CA VAL A 81 -2.80 9.01 3.39
C VAL A 81 -3.69 10.19 3.03
N VAL A 82 -4.16 10.89 4.06
CA VAL A 82 -5.10 12.01 3.91
C VAL A 82 -4.38 13.29 3.49
N ARG A 83 -4.80 13.88 2.37
CA ARG A 83 -4.29 15.16 1.86
C ARG A 83 -5.18 16.35 2.22
N ALA A 84 -6.46 16.10 2.46
CA ALA A 84 -7.41 17.09 2.97
C ALA A 84 -8.56 16.38 3.68
N ASN A 85 -9.02 16.92 4.81
CA ASN A 85 -10.21 16.42 5.51
C ASN A 85 -11.04 17.57 6.09
N THR A 86 -11.55 18.45 5.22
CA THR A 86 -12.40 19.56 5.67
C THR A 86 -13.82 19.11 6.01
N ALA A 87 -14.21 17.90 5.59
CA ALA A 87 -15.49 17.28 5.93
C ALA A 87 -15.48 16.57 7.30
N ASP A 88 -14.35 16.59 8.02
CA ASP A 88 -14.17 15.91 9.30
C ASP A 88 -14.60 14.44 9.25
N ALA A 89 -14.11 13.74 8.23
CA ALA A 89 -14.46 12.36 7.97
C ALA A 89 -13.66 11.40 8.83
N GLU A 90 -14.36 10.38 9.32
CA GLU A 90 -13.78 9.16 9.87
C GLU A 90 -13.45 8.18 8.74
N LEU A 91 -12.28 7.55 8.84
CA LEU A 91 -11.72 6.68 7.82
C LEU A 91 -11.39 5.33 8.43
N THR A 92 -12.01 4.27 7.92
CA THR A 92 -11.77 2.90 8.39
C THR A 92 -11.46 2.02 7.19
N VAL A 93 -10.44 1.18 7.29
CA VAL A 93 -10.07 0.24 6.22
C VAL A 93 -10.58 -1.15 6.56
N TYR A 94 -11.20 -1.78 5.58
CA TYR A 94 -11.74 -3.13 5.64
C TYR A 94 -11.03 -4.03 4.65
N LEU A 95 -10.90 -5.30 4.99
CA LEU A 95 -10.56 -6.36 4.05
C LEU A 95 -11.87 -6.90 3.47
N CYS A 96 -11.96 -6.86 2.15
CA CYS A 96 -13.01 -7.48 1.36
C CYS A 96 -12.41 -8.68 0.62
N GLU A 97 -12.87 -9.89 0.92
CA GLU A 97 -12.67 -11.01 0.01
C GLU A 97 -13.78 -10.98 -1.03
N ILE A 98 -13.44 -10.80 -2.30
CA ILE A 98 -14.40 -10.70 -3.39
C ILE A 98 -15.07 -12.06 -3.58
N ASP A 99 -16.39 -12.07 -3.59
CA ASP A 99 -17.18 -13.26 -3.87
C ASP A 99 -16.89 -13.70 -5.33
N PRO A 100 -16.51 -14.98 -5.56
CA PRO A 100 -16.25 -15.47 -6.91
C PRO A 100 -17.46 -15.34 -7.86
N ASP A 101 -18.68 -15.31 -7.32
CA ASP A 101 -19.92 -15.13 -8.08
C ASP A 101 -20.36 -13.66 -8.17
N ALA A 102 -19.58 -12.73 -7.61
CA ALA A 102 -19.87 -11.31 -7.71
C ALA A 102 -19.90 -10.85 -9.18
N ARG A 103 -20.92 -10.08 -9.53
CA ARG A 103 -21.04 -9.46 -10.86
C ARG A 103 -19.82 -8.60 -11.24
N PHE A 104 -19.14 -8.04 -10.24
CA PHE A 104 -17.97 -7.19 -10.42
C PHE A 104 -16.81 -7.78 -9.61
N GLY A 105 -15.63 -7.89 -10.24
CA GLY A 105 -14.42 -8.40 -9.59
C GLY A 105 -13.74 -7.42 -8.63
N SER A 106 -14.38 -6.29 -8.31
CA SER A 106 -13.87 -5.31 -7.34
C SER A 106 -14.97 -4.42 -6.78
N VAL A 107 -14.76 -3.94 -5.57
CA VAL A 107 -15.52 -2.85 -4.94
C VAL A 107 -15.06 -1.52 -5.52
N MET A 108 -15.99 -0.87 -6.20
CA MET A 108 -15.84 0.51 -6.68
C MET A 108 -16.39 1.50 -5.63
N ALA A 109 -16.72 2.73 -6.03
CA ALA A 109 -17.39 3.69 -5.14
C ALA A 109 -18.87 3.35 -4.93
N GLN A 110 -19.30 3.14 -3.68
CA GLN A 110 -20.70 2.82 -3.37
C GLN A 110 -21.16 3.30 -1.99
N ARG A 111 -22.49 3.32 -1.76
CA ARG A 111 -23.12 3.92 -0.57
C ARG A 111 -23.36 2.94 0.59
N VAL A 112 -23.36 1.66 0.29
CA VAL A 112 -23.69 0.59 1.25
C VAL A 112 -22.49 -0.32 1.41
N PRO A 113 -22.35 -1.02 2.54
CA PRO A 113 -21.33 -2.04 2.68
C PRO A 113 -21.37 -3.02 1.50
N PRO A 114 -20.21 -3.44 0.96
CA PRO A 114 -20.11 -4.30 -0.22
C PRO A 114 -20.54 -5.75 -0.02
N THR A 115 -21.58 -6.04 0.75
CA THR A 115 -22.03 -7.40 1.06
C THR A 115 -22.53 -8.21 -0.15
N LYS A 116 -22.77 -7.56 -1.30
CA LYS A 116 -23.09 -8.24 -2.57
C LYS A 116 -21.87 -8.52 -3.46
N THR A 117 -20.73 -7.94 -3.09
CA THR A 117 -19.47 -8.05 -3.85
C THR A 117 -18.42 -8.81 -3.04
N CYS A 118 -18.46 -8.71 -1.71
CA CYS A 118 -17.55 -9.40 -0.83
C CYS A 118 -18.24 -10.60 -0.16
N SER A 119 -17.57 -11.75 -0.15
CA SER A 119 -17.93 -12.91 0.67
C SER A 119 -17.66 -12.64 2.15
N THR A 120 -16.57 -11.92 2.46
CA THR A 120 -16.22 -11.45 3.80
C THR A 120 -15.91 -9.95 3.79
N PHE A 121 -16.27 -9.24 4.86
CA PHE A 121 -16.03 -7.80 4.95
C PHE A 121 -15.73 -7.41 6.41
N GLU A 122 -14.45 -7.36 6.75
CA GLU A 122 -13.98 -7.23 8.13
C GLU A 122 -13.01 -6.04 8.28
N PRO A 123 -13.05 -5.30 9.40
CA PRO A 123 -12.07 -4.25 9.66
C PRO A 123 -10.65 -4.81 9.65
N VAL A 124 -9.71 -4.10 9.00
CA VAL A 124 -8.29 -4.46 9.06
C VAL A 124 -7.75 -4.17 10.45
N THR A 125 -7.10 -5.16 11.05
CA THR A 125 -6.43 -5.07 12.34
C THR A 125 -4.98 -5.59 12.21
N GLU A 126 -4.17 -5.42 13.25
CA GLU A 126 -2.83 -6.03 13.25
C GLU A 126 -2.96 -7.55 13.19
N GLY A 127 -2.25 -8.17 12.25
CA GLY A 127 -2.28 -9.62 12.03
C GLY A 127 -3.26 -10.09 10.96
N THR A 128 -4.08 -9.18 10.40
CA THR A 128 -4.98 -9.51 9.27
C THR A 128 -4.17 -10.11 8.12
N ARG A 129 -4.64 -11.25 7.58
CA ARG A 129 -4.00 -11.92 6.45
C ARG A 129 -4.50 -11.37 5.12
N PHE A 130 -3.58 -11.02 4.24
CA PHE A 130 -3.85 -10.53 2.89
C PHE A 130 -3.15 -11.44 1.89
N LEU A 131 -3.94 -12.26 1.19
CA LEU A 131 -3.48 -13.27 0.26
C LEU A 131 -3.43 -12.68 -1.15
N THR A 132 -2.28 -12.73 -1.80
CA THR A 132 -2.09 -12.21 -3.16
C THR A 132 -1.62 -13.32 -4.12
N GLY A 133 -1.68 -13.04 -5.42
CA GLY A 133 -1.09 -13.86 -6.46
C GLY A 133 -1.97 -15.00 -6.98
N LYS A 134 -1.41 -15.80 -7.88
CA LYS A 134 -2.17 -16.83 -8.61
C LYS A 134 -2.75 -17.89 -7.67
N GLY A 135 -4.07 -18.08 -7.76
CA GLY A 135 -4.79 -19.12 -7.01
C GLY A 135 -5.10 -18.75 -5.55
N SER A 136 -4.86 -17.52 -5.13
CA SER A 136 -5.44 -16.98 -3.89
C SER A 136 -6.88 -16.49 -4.13
N PRO A 137 -7.69 -16.36 -3.06
CA PRO A 137 -8.91 -15.56 -3.14
C PRO A 137 -8.59 -14.15 -3.64
N HIS A 138 -9.50 -13.56 -4.40
CA HIS A 138 -9.34 -12.18 -4.85
C HIS A 138 -9.69 -11.26 -3.68
N GLN A 139 -8.71 -10.53 -3.16
CA GLN A 139 -8.91 -9.67 -1.99
C GLN A 139 -8.71 -8.21 -2.35
N GLN A 140 -9.38 -7.35 -1.60
CA GLN A 140 -9.32 -5.91 -1.79
C GLN A 140 -9.39 -5.18 -0.45
N LEU A 141 -8.52 -4.18 -0.27
CA LEU A 141 -8.68 -3.22 0.81
C LEU A 141 -9.72 -2.18 0.40
N VAL A 142 -10.71 -1.96 1.25
CA VAL A 142 -11.82 -1.03 1.03
C VAL A 142 -11.80 0.04 2.11
N LEU A 143 -11.79 1.30 1.70
CA LEU A 143 -11.87 2.44 2.58
C LEU A 143 -13.33 2.85 2.78
N GLU A 144 -13.80 2.75 4.02
CA GLU A 144 -15.00 3.44 4.49
C GLU A 144 -14.66 4.90 4.79
N VAL A 145 -15.48 5.81 4.27
CA VAL A 145 -15.40 7.25 4.51
C VAL A 145 -16.74 7.72 5.06
N ARG A 146 -16.77 8.09 6.34
CA ARG A 146 -17.95 8.63 7.01
C ARG A 146 -17.75 10.10 7.30
N THR A 147 -18.43 10.97 6.55
CA THR A 147 -18.32 12.43 6.71
C THR A 147 -19.27 12.93 7.80
N THR A 148 -18.84 13.85 8.66
CA THR A 148 -19.68 14.43 9.71
C THR A 148 -20.25 15.80 9.32
N ARG A 149 -19.59 16.51 8.38
CA ARG A 149 -20.02 17.84 7.91
C ARG A 149 -19.71 18.07 6.43
N ARG A 150 -20.24 19.17 5.90
CA ARG A 150 -19.92 19.65 4.55
C ARG A 150 -18.42 19.93 4.41
N GLY A 151 -17.84 19.52 3.30
CA GLY A 151 -16.41 19.69 3.03
C GLY A 151 -15.88 18.71 2.00
N VAL A 152 -14.57 18.48 2.04
CA VAL A 152 -13.88 17.60 1.10
C VAL A 152 -12.93 16.69 1.86
N VAL A 153 -12.93 15.41 1.47
CA VAL A 153 -11.94 14.43 1.84
C VAL A 153 -11.11 14.10 0.60
N LYS A 154 -9.79 14.22 0.71
CA LYS A 154 -8.83 13.77 -0.31
C LYS A 154 -7.90 12.75 0.30
N VAL A 155 -7.83 11.56 -0.29
CA VAL A 155 -6.93 10.48 0.14
C VAL A 155 -6.02 10.10 -1.03
N LYS A 156 -4.73 9.92 -0.79
CA LYS A 156 -3.73 9.46 -1.76
C LYS A 156 -3.32 8.02 -1.38
N GLY A 157 -4.15 7.05 -1.71
CA GLY A 157 -3.88 5.65 -1.38
C GLY A 157 -3.80 5.38 0.13
N ALA A 158 -3.09 4.32 0.49
CA ALA A 158 -2.81 3.95 1.87
C ALA A 158 -1.35 3.51 2.02
N GLU A 159 -0.77 3.84 3.16
CA GLU A 159 0.49 3.26 3.62
C GLU A 159 0.18 1.90 4.25
N VAL A 160 0.71 0.83 3.65
CA VAL A 160 0.52 -0.55 4.07
C VAL A 160 1.84 -1.08 4.61
N SER A 161 1.88 -1.35 5.91
CA SER A 161 2.99 -2.07 6.55
C SER A 161 2.62 -3.53 6.70
N TYR A 162 3.50 -4.42 6.29
CA TYR A 162 3.22 -5.85 6.24
C TYR A 162 4.46 -6.69 6.57
N ARG A 163 4.22 -7.98 6.80
CA ARG A 163 5.22 -9.03 6.95
C ARG A 163 4.95 -10.16 5.98
N ASP A 164 6.00 -10.61 5.29
CA ASP A 164 5.99 -11.75 4.36
C ASP A 164 7.06 -12.75 4.81
N GLY A 165 6.68 -13.70 5.65
CA GLY A 165 7.62 -14.62 6.31
C GLY A 165 8.64 -13.89 7.19
N LEU A 166 9.90 -13.82 6.73
CA LEU A 166 10.98 -13.07 7.40
C LEU A 166 11.12 -11.63 6.87
N ARG A 167 10.51 -11.32 5.73
CA ARG A 167 10.55 -10.01 5.08
C ARG A 167 9.53 -9.06 5.70
N ARG A 168 9.81 -7.77 5.65
CA ARG A 168 8.92 -6.72 6.18
C ARG A 168 9.01 -5.51 5.27
N GLY A 169 7.87 -4.93 4.95
CA GLY A 169 7.78 -3.79 4.05
C GLY A 169 6.84 -2.73 4.60
N THR A 170 6.99 -1.52 4.08
CA THR A 170 5.99 -0.46 4.18
C THR A 170 5.94 0.24 2.85
N GLU A 171 4.77 0.22 2.21
CA GLU A 171 4.57 0.73 0.86
C GLU A 171 3.39 1.69 0.82
N LEU A 172 3.51 2.72 -0.02
CA LEU A 172 2.39 3.61 -0.33
C LEU A 172 1.75 3.14 -1.63
N THR A 173 0.55 2.58 -1.53
CA THR A 173 -0.16 2.00 -2.68
C THR A 173 -1.59 2.53 -2.80
N GLY A 174 -2.21 2.27 -3.94
CA GLY A 174 -3.63 2.46 -4.16
C GLY A 174 -4.02 3.70 -4.95
N GLY A 175 -5.33 3.91 -5.08
CA GLY A 175 -5.89 5.00 -5.88
C GLY A 175 -6.00 6.35 -5.17
N TYR A 176 -6.23 7.41 -5.95
CA TYR A 176 -6.61 8.72 -5.43
C TYR A 176 -8.11 8.78 -5.17
N LEU A 177 -8.52 9.24 -3.99
CA LEU A 177 -9.92 9.50 -3.68
C LEU A 177 -10.15 10.99 -3.48
N THR A 178 -11.19 11.53 -4.12
CA THR A 178 -11.77 12.83 -3.76
C THR A 178 -13.26 12.65 -3.51
N HIS A 179 -13.69 12.86 -2.27
CA HIS A 179 -15.09 12.85 -1.88
C HIS A 179 -15.51 14.25 -1.41
N ARG A 180 -16.55 14.81 -2.02
CA ARG A 180 -17.15 16.10 -1.63
C ARG A 180 -18.47 15.86 -0.91
N ALA A 181 -18.55 16.30 0.34
CA ALA A 181 -19.74 16.32 1.16
C ALA A 181 -20.45 17.68 1.02
N ARG A 182 -21.66 17.69 0.47
CA ARG A 182 -22.51 18.86 0.26
C ARG A 182 -23.65 18.98 1.27
#